data_AF-A0A3A9ZEH0-F1
#
_entry.id   AF-A0A3A9ZEH0-F1
#
_cell.length_a   1.000
_cell.length_b   1.000
_cell.length_c   1.000
_cell.angle_alpha   90.00
_cell.angle_beta   90.00
_cell.angle_gamma   90.00
#
_symmetry.space_group_name_H-M   'P 1'
#
loop_
_entity.id
_entity.type
_entity.pdbx_description
1 polymer ?
#
loop_
_entity_poly.entity_id
_entity_poly.type
_entity_poly.pdbx_seq_one_letter_code
_entity_poly.pdbx_strand_id
1 'polypeptide(L)'
;MPSPPPADVIEPHTRTDEVETRAEFDRRLATGNLAGLTVQGLRLDLDPPDLTGVTVSGTLFVGCRFASRDVGADLVRRGANVVPPFSGLPYPTQPSHLYTPGELAAGFAEAGFAGMYDTRVYEHFRAHGGALPDVREALGQRLHDHGVDNALADATRAWLATHGPQSVVGIMGGHAVPRGSAPYRMAAVLGRELARADRLVVTGGGPGVMEAANLGAYLSMRPAADLTAAIDLLAGAPDFTDHDRYTAAALRVREVFGPPVEPPRDDADPAAWARADSAAWARADSAVLAGGELDWARIGGLAIPTWLYGHEPANLFAGRIAKYFSNAIREDTILRLARGGIVFAPGRAGTVQEVFQAATKTYYGTDGASGAYVFLDRAYWTRELPVEALLRPLLAASPFGDLSGTVHLTDDVHEAVRVLTG
;
A
#
# COMPACT_ATOMS: atom_id res chain seq x y z
N MET A 1 -13.13 13.90 28.66
CA MET A 1 -13.33 13.08 27.46
C MET A 1 -12.41 13.64 26.40
N PRO A 2 -11.40 12.91 25.88
CA PRO A 2 -10.75 13.32 24.64
C PRO A 2 -11.86 13.39 23.58
N SER A 3 -12.10 14.59 23.06
CA SER A 3 -12.93 14.75 21.87
C SER A 3 -12.19 14.11 20.69
N PRO A 4 -12.89 13.56 19.69
CA PRO A 4 -12.25 13.30 18.40
C PRO A 4 -11.50 14.57 17.97
N PRO A 5 -10.36 14.45 17.26
CA PRO A 5 -9.78 15.61 16.63
C PRO A 5 -10.86 16.27 15.75
N PRO A 6 -10.89 17.60 15.67
CA PRO A 6 -11.78 18.30 14.75
C PRO A 6 -11.70 17.69 13.34
N ALA A 7 -12.83 17.58 12.64
CA ALA A 7 -12.87 16.92 11.32
C ALA A 7 -11.87 17.57 10.33
N ASP A 8 -11.68 18.88 10.41
CA ASP A 8 -10.71 19.65 9.61
C ASP A 8 -9.23 19.34 9.90
N VAL A 9 -8.93 18.58 10.96
CA VAL A 9 -7.58 18.07 11.27
C VAL A 9 -7.30 16.71 10.62
N ILE A 10 -8.35 15.93 10.29
CA ILE A 10 -8.24 14.53 9.85
C ILE A 10 -8.69 14.35 8.40
N GLU A 11 -9.66 15.15 7.97
CA GLU A 11 -10.15 15.12 6.60
C GLU A 11 -9.05 15.59 5.63
N PRO A 12 -8.88 14.92 4.48
CA PRO A 12 -7.96 15.37 3.45
C PRO A 12 -8.28 16.80 3.02
N HIS A 13 -7.27 17.66 2.96
CA HIS A 13 -7.45 18.98 2.37
C HIS A 13 -7.82 18.84 0.89
N THR A 14 -8.97 19.38 0.50
CA THR A 14 -9.49 19.34 -0.89
C THR A 14 -9.03 20.52 -1.73
N ARG A 15 -7.83 21.06 -1.47
CA ARG A 15 -7.40 22.28 -2.16
C ARG A 15 -7.15 22.02 -3.65
N THR A 16 -7.56 22.98 -4.46
CA THR A 16 -7.36 22.99 -5.92
C THR A 16 -6.01 23.60 -6.33
N ASP A 17 -5.07 23.74 -5.40
CA ASP A 17 -3.75 24.33 -5.63
C ASP A 17 -2.66 23.27 -5.93
N GLU A 18 -2.98 21.99 -5.79
CA GLU A 18 -2.09 20.88 -6.14
C GLU A 18 -2.29 20.44 -7.60
N VAL A 19 -1.18 20.21 -8.30
CA VAL A 19 -1.12 19.85 -9.71
C VAL A 19 -0.23 18.62 -9.87
N GLU A 20 -0.86 17.47 -10.12
CA GLU A 20 -0.21 16.15 -10.14
C GLU A 20 -0.24 15.49 -11.51
N THR A 21 -0.98 16.07 -12.47
CA THR A 21 -1.06 15.55 -13.84
C THR A 21 -0.52 16.55 -14.85
N ARG A 22 0.10 16.03 -15.93
CA ARG A 22 0.58 16.88 -17.02
C ARG A 22 -0.55 17.67 -17.68
N ALA A 23 -1.71 17.03 -17.89
CA ALA A 23 -2.87 17.69 -18.48
C ALA A 23 -3.39 18.85 -17.61
N GLU A 24 -3.41 18.71 -16.29
CA GLU A 24 -3.76 19.83 -15.42
C GLU A 24 -2.70 20.91 -15.43
N PHE A 25 -1.42 20.53 -15.36
CA PHE A 25 -0.31 21.46 -15.43
C PHE A 25 -0.37 22.32 -16.69
N ASP A 26 -0.58 21.71 -17.86
CA ASP A 26 -0.67 22.45 -19.13
C ASP A 26 -1.88 23.40 -19.15
N ARG A 27 -3.03 23.00 -18.58
CA ARG A 27 -4.20 23.89 -18.42
C ARG A 27 -3.88 25.09 -17.52
N ARG A 28 -3.19 24.88 -16.39
CA ARG A 28 -2.79 25.95 -15.47
C ARG A 28 -1.73 26.84 -16.09
N LEU A 29 -0.74 26.25 -16.75
CA LEU A 29 0.33 26.93 -17.46
C LEU A 29 -0.21 27.88 -18.52
N ALA A 30 -1.24 27.47 -19.27
CA ALA A 30 -1.89 28.30 -20.29
C ALA A 30 -2.49 29.61 -19.73
N THR A 31 -2.73 29.72 -18.42
CA THR A 31 -3.17 30.97 -17.78
C THR A 31 -2.02 31.97 -17.53
N GLY A 32 -0.77 31.54 -17.69
CA GLY A 32 0.43 32.34 -17.40
C GLY A 32 0.74 32.50 -15.91
N ASN A 33 -0.02 31.84 -15.03
CA ASN A 33 0.12 31.99 -13.58
C ASN A 33 0.08 30.65 -12.86
N LEU A 34 1.18 30.31 -12.19
CA LEU A 34 1.33 29.15 -11.30
C LEU A 34 1.54 29.56 -9.83
N ALA A 35 1.41 30.84 -9.50
CA ALA A 35 1.74 31.37 -8.19
C ALA A 35 0.96 30.68 -7.06
N GLY A 36 1.68 30.27 -6.02
CA GLY A 36 1.11 29.58 -4.86
C GLY A 36 0.60 28.16 -5.10
N LEU A 37 0.78 27.61 -6.32
CA LEU A 37 0.45 26.21 -6.61
C LEU A 37 1.55 25.26 -6.13
N THR A 38 1.18 24.01 -5.87
CA THR A 38 2.11 22.91 -5.64
C THR A 38 2.08 21.99 -6.85
N VAL A 39 3.20 21.84 -7.54
CA VAL A 39 3.36 20.96 -8.70
C VAL A 39 4.20 19.75 -8.29
N GLN A 40 3.66 18.54 -8.44
CA GLN A 40 4.27 17.34 -7.88
C GLN A 40 4.57 16.28 -8.95
N GLY A 41 5.75 15.66 -8.87
CA GLY A 41 6.08 14.43 -9.59
C GLY A 41 6.16 14.53 -11.13
N LEU A 42 6.01 15.71 -11.72
CA LEU A 42 5.91 15.84 -13.18
C LEU A 42 7.25 15.72 -13.91
N ARG A 43 7.25 15.00 -15.03
CA ARG A 43 8.34 14.93 -16.02
C ARG A 43 8.30 16.13 -16.98
N LEU A 44 8.65 17.32 -16.48
CA LEU A 44 8.73 18.56 -17.28
C LEU A 44 10.01 18.63 -18.15
N ASP A 45 10.82 17.57 -18.12
CA ASP A 45 11.95 17.34 -19.03
C ASP A 45 11.52 16.62 -20.32
N LEU A 46 10.39 15.89 -20.28
CA LEU A 46 9.76 15.30 -21.45
C LEU A 46 8.77 16.31 -22.03
N ASP A 47 9.00 16.72 -23.28
CA ASP A 47 8.28 17.85 -23.91
C ASP A 47 8.30 19.12 -23.02
N PRO A 48 9.46 19.79 -22.89
CA PRO A 48 9.62 20.86 -21.91
C PRO A 48 8.67 22.04 -22.15
N PRO A 49 7.87 22.44 -21.15
CA PRO A 49 7.02 23.62 -21.27
C PRO A 49 7.87 24.91 -21.31
N ASP A 50 7.39 25.93 -22.01
CA ASP A 50 7.94 27.28 -21.88
C ASP A 50 7.47 27.91 -20.57
N LEU A 51 8.42 28.16 -19.66
CA LEU A 51 8.17 28.76 -18.36
C LEU A 51 8.65 30.22 -18.27
N THR A 52 9.24 30.80 -19.32
CA THR A 52 9.97 32.08 -19.24
C THR A 52 9.07 33.26 -18.85
N GLY A 53 7.84 33.31 -19.35
CA GLY A 53 6.87 34.40 -19.06
C GLY A 53 5.91 34.13 -17.90
N VAL A 54 6.04 32.99 -17.23
CA VAL A 54 5.05 32.50 -16.26
C VAL A 54 5.30 33.06 -14.87
N THR A 55 4.24 33.44 -14.17
CA THR A 55 4.34 33.83 -12.75
C THR A 55 4.46 32.58 -11.89
N VAL A 56 5.57 32.42 -11.17
CA VAL A 56 5.89 31.23 -10.36
C VAL A 56 6.20 31.54 -8.89
N SER A 57 5.91 32.76 -8.46
CA SER A 57 6.20 33.19 -7.08
C SER A 57 5.40 32.36 -6.08
N GLY A 58 6.07 31.78 -5.09
CA GLY A 58 5.47 30.91 -4.09
C GLY A 58 5.04 29.53 -4.62
N THR A 59 5.27 29.22 -5.89
CA THR A 59 5.00 27.88 -6.44
C THR A 59 5.98 26.88 -5.83
N LEU A 60 5.49 25.72 -5.39
CA LEU A 60 6.32 24.63 -4.88
C LEU A 60 6.39 23.50 -5.92
N PHE A 61 7.57 23.24 -6.47
CA PHE A 61 7.82 22.08 -7.32
C PHE A 61 8.47 20.97 -6.49
N VAL A 62 7.77 19.84 -6.30
CA VAL A 62 8.28 18.69 -5.54
C VAL A 62 8.48 17.50 -6.47
N GLY A 63 9.68 16.93 -6.51
CA GLY A 63 9.97 15.74 -7.32
C GLY A 63 9.87 15.95 -8.84
N CYS A 64 9.64 17.18 -9.30
CA CYS A 64 9.57 17.51 -10.72
C CYS A 64 10.94 17.38 -11.38
N ARG A 65 10.97 16.86 -12.61
CA ARG A 65 12.17 16.81 -13.44
C ARG A 65 12.10 17.90 -14.50
N PHE A 66 13.17 18.68 -14.61
CA PHE A 66 13.27 19.78 -15.57
C PHE A 66 14.28 19.45 -16.67
N ALA A 67 14.11 20.06 -17.84
CA ALA A 67 15.01 19.87 -18.98
C ALA A 67 16.49 20.14 -18.66
N SER A 68 16.77 21.05 -17.73
CA SER A 68 18.11 21.28 -17.19
C SER A 68 18.06 21.79 -15.75
N ARG A 69 19.22 21.77 -15.08
CA ARG A 69 19.38 22.38 -13.75
C ARG A 69 19.16 23.90 -13.79
N ASP A 70 19.44 24.53 -14.93
CA ASP A 70 19.27 25.98 -15.11
C ASP A 70 17.80 26.39 -15.04
N VAL A 71 16.89 25.56 -15.56
CA VAL A 71 15.44 25.79 -15.45
C VAL A 71 15.02 25.79 -13.97
N GLY A 72 15.46 24.80 -13.20
CA GLY A 72 15.16 24.74 -11.76
C GLY A 72 15.73 25.95 -11.00
N ALA A 73 16.99 26.31 -11.28
CA ALA A 73 17.62 27.48 -10.68
C ALA A 73 16.92 28.80 -11.06
N ASP A 74 16.41 28.89 -12.29
CA ASP A 74 15.62 30.01 -12.76
C ASP A 74 14.30 30.17 -12.02
N LEU A 75 13.56 29.07 -11.85
CA LEU A 75 12.32 29.05 -11.07
C LEU A 75 12.56 29.51 -9.63
N VAL A 76 13.63 29.04 -8.99
CA VAL A 76 14.01 29.47 -7.64
C VAL A 76 14.32 30.97 -7.60
N ARG A 77 15.06 31.48 -8.58
CA ARG A 77 15.37 32.92 -8.66
C ARG A 77 14.12 33.78 -8.84
N ARG A 78 13.06 33.24 -9.47
CA ARG A 78 11.76 33.88 -9.67
C ARG A 78 10.78 33.67 -8.50
N GLY A 79 11.24 33.10 -7.38
CA GLY A 79 10.48 32.99 -6.14
C GLY A 79 9.73 31.67 -5.97
N ALA A 80 9.97 30.67 -6.82
CA ALA A 80 9.48 29.31 -6.60
C ALA A 80 10.36 28.56 -5.59
N ASN A 81 9.82 27.51 -4.99
CA ASN A 81 10.57 26.53 -4.22
C ASN A 81 10.70 25.26 -5.05
N VAL A 82 11.91 24.69 -5.14
CA VAL A 82 12.15 23.45 -5.88
C VAL A 82 12.78 22.43 -4.93
N VAL A 83 12.09 21.31 -4.73
CA VAL A 83 12.59 20.15 -3.97
C VAL A 83 12.94 19.05 -4.99
N PRO A 84 14.22 18.96 -5.41
CA PRO A 84 14.63 17.96 -6.38
C PRO A 84 14.67 16.55 -5.75
N PRO A 85 14.53 15.49 -6.56
CA PRO A 85 14.77 14.13 -6.09
C PRO A 85 16.22 13.97 -5.64
N PHE A 86 16.45 13.19 -4.57
CA PHE A 86 17.81 12.97 -4.09
C PHE A 86 18.53 11.95 -4.97
N SER A 87 19.58 12.40 -5.65
CA SER A 87 20.42 11.51 -6.47
C SER A 87 21.20 10.53 -5.60
N GLY A 88 21.34 9.29 -6.08
CA GLY A 88 22.18 8.25 -5.47
C GLY A 88 21.48 7.37 -4.43
N LEU A 89 20.19 7.54 -4.21
CA LEU A 89 19.38 6.59 -3.43
C LEU A 89 18.88 5.47 -4.35
N PRO A 90 18.81 4.21 -3.86
CA PRO A 90 18.31 3.08 -4.64
C PRO A 90 16.78 3.03 -4.75
N TYR A 91 16.09 4.04 -4.21
CA TYR A 91 14.63 4.17 -4.20
C TYR A 91 14.22 5.59 -4.60
N PRO A 92 13.01 5.80 -5.14
CA PRO A 92 12.51 7.12 -5.50
C PRO A 92 12.18 7.93 -4.24
N THR A 93 12.60 9.20 -4.15
CA THR A 93 12.18 10.05 -3.03
C THR A 93 10.75 10.57 -3.17
N GLN A 94 10.11 10.44 -4.32
CA GLN A 94 8.71 10.82 -4.56
C GLN A 94 8.11 9.86 -5.58
N PRO A 95 7.77 8.62 -5.18
CA PRO A 95 7.09 7.70 -6.09
C PRO A 95 5.75 8.30 -6.53
N SER A 96 5.45 8.25 -7.83
CA SER A 96 4.21 8.75 -8.42
C SER A 96 3.10 7.69 -8.46
N HIS A 97 3.40 6.46 -8.05
CA HIS A 97 2.48 5.33 -8.03
C HIS A 97 2.88 4.32 -6.96
N LEU A 98 1.92 3.49 -6.56
CA LEU A 98 2.17 2.36 -5.68
C LEU A 98 2.96 1.28 -6.41
N TYR A 99 3.90 0.65 -5.70
CA TYR A 99 4.69 -0.45 -6.25
C TYR A 99 3.80 -1.62 -6.70
N THR A 100 4.28 -2.33 -7.71
CA THR A 100 3.71 -3.60 -8.17
C THR A 100 4.57 -4.77 -7.68
N PRO A 101 4.01 -5.99 -7.59
CA PRO A 101 4.81 -7.19 -7.32
C PRO A 101 5.97 -7.38 -8.29
N GLY A 102 5.79 -7.02 -9.57
CA GLY A 102 6.83 -7.14 -10.60
C GLY A 102 8.01 -6.20 -10.36
N GLU A 103 7.74 -4.95 -9.97
CA GLU A 103 8.79 -3.99 -9.63
C GLU A 103 9.59 -4.44 -8.40
N LEU A 104 8.93 -4.91 -7.34
CA LEU A 104 9.62 -5.38 -6.14
C LEU A 104 10.45 -6.66 -6.40
N ALA A 105 9.94 -7.56 -7.25
CA ALA A 105 10.63 -8.80 -7.63
C ALA A 105 11.68 -8.65 -8.74
N ALA A 106 11.84 -7.45 -9.33
CA ALA A 106 12.80 -7.22 -10.40
C ALA A 106 14.23 -7.56 -9.96
N GLY A 107 14.95 -8.35 -10.74
CA GLY A 107 16.29 -8.86 -10.40
C GLY A 107 16.33 -10.28 -9.82
N PHE A 108 15.16 -10.89 -9.56
CA PHE A 108 15.09 -12.25 -9.02
C PHE A 108 15.63 -13.31 -9.98
N ALA A 109 15.35 -13.19 -11.28
CA ALA A 109 15.78 -14.18 -12.27
C ALA A 109 17.32 -14.22 -12.42
N GLU A 110 17.97 -13.08 -12.20
CA GLU A 110 19.40 -12.90 -12.38
C GLU A 110 20.22 -13.28 -11.14
N ALA A 111 19.75 -12.93 -9.94
CA ALA A 111 20.52 -13.12 -8.70
C ALA A 111 19.69 -13.56 -7.49
N GLY A 112 18.53 -14.17 -7.72
CA GLY A 112 17.66 -14.69 -6.66
C GLY A 112 17.10 -13.58 -5.77
N PHE A 113 16.74 -13.94 -4.55
CA PHE A 113 16.15 -13.03 -3.57
C PHE A 113 17.06 -11.84 -3.26
N ALA A 114 18.38 -12.05 -3.20
CA ALA A 114 19.35 -10.98 -2.99
C ALA A 114 19.40 -9.97 -4.16
N GLY A 115 19.04 -10.40 -5.37
CA GLY A 115 18.98 -9.58 -6.58
C GLY A 115 17.75 -8.68 -6.68
N MET A 116 16.69 -9.00 -5.94
CA MET A 116 15.43 -8.26 -5.99
C MET A 116 15.64 -6.78 -5.65
N TYR A 117 14.95 -5.90 -6.37
CA TYR A 117 14.88 -4.47 -6.05
C TYR A 117 14.52 -4.26 -4.58
N ASP A 118 13.52 -5.01 -4.11
CA ASP A 118 13.06 -4.90 -2.73
C ASP A 118 14.17 -5.19 -1.71
N THR A 119 14.94 -6.25 -1.94
CA THR A 119 16.06 -6.66 -1.09
C THR A 119 17.21 -5.66 -1.17
N ARG A 120 17.50 -5.11 -2.35
CA ARG A 120 18.54 -4.09 -2.52
C ARG A 120 18.22 -2.80 -1.75
N VAL A 121 16.96 -2.37 -1.76
CA VAL A 121 16.51 -1.22 -0.95
C VAL A 121 16.59 -1.55 0.54
N TYR A 122 16.23 -2.77 0.95
CA TYR A 122 16.36 -3.21 2.34
C TYR A 122 17.82 -3.21 2.83
N GLU A 123 18.76 -3.73 2.03
CA GLU A 123 20.17 -3.73 2.39
C GLU A 123 20.74 -2.30 2.49
N HIS A 124 20.33 -1.40 1.58
CA HIS A 124 20.66 0.02 1.71
C HIS A 124 20.11 0.63 3.01
N PHE A 125 18.83 0.39 3.30
CA PHE A 125 18.17 0.86 4.52
C PHE A 125 18.95 0.41 5.77
N ARG A 126 19.34 -0.86 5.86
CA ARG A 126 20.15 -1.40 6.96
C ARG A 126 21.51 -0.72 7.05
N ALA A 127 22.19 -0.54 5.92
CA ALA A 127 23.53 0.04 5.86
C ALA A 127 23.56 1.52 6.27
N HIS A 128 22.44 2.24 6.13
CA HIS A 128 22.35 3.69 6.39
C HIS A 128 21.58 4.05 7.66
N GLY A 129 21.59 3.17 8.67
CA GLY A 129 21.03 3.45 10.01
C GLY A 129 19.57 3.05 10.20
N GLY A 130 18.95 2.42 9.20
CA GLY A 130 17.61 1.87 9.28
C GLY A 130 16.58 2.91 9.69
N ALA A 131 15.84 2.63 10.78
CA ALA A 131 14.79 3.51 11.30
C ALA A 131 15.33 4.81 11.94
N LEU A 132 16.63 4.89 12.23
CA LEU A 132 17.30 6.05 12.82
C LEU A 132 18.48 6.49 11.94
N PRO A 133 18.22 6.88 10.67
CA PRO A 133 19.28 7.20 9.73
C PRO A 133 19.88 8.59 9.97
N ASP A 134 20.96 8.92 9.26
CA ASP A 134 21.47 10.29 9.21
C ASP A 134 20.48 11.25 8.53
N VAL A 135 20.76 12.56 8.60
CA VAL A 135 19.83 13.59 8.10
C VAL A 135 19.48 13.43 6.61
N ARG A 136 20.45 13.04 5.77
CA ARG A 136 20.23 12.95 4.32
C ARG A 136 19.32 11.78 4.00
N GLU A 137 19.63 10.62 4.57
CA GLU A 137 18.83 9.41 4.42
C GLU A 137 17.45 9.58 5.08
N ALA A 138 17.36 10.22 6.25
CA ALA A 138 16.09 10.56 6.91
C ALA A 138 15.18 11.38 6.00
N LEU A 139 15.70 12.46 5.41
CA LEU A 139 14.95 13.28 4.47
C LEU A 139 14.49 12.47 3.25
N GLY A 140 15.37 11.61 2.71
CA GLY A 140 15.02 10.73 1.58
C GLY A 140 13.89 9.76 1.91
N GLN A 141 13.97 9.07 3.04
CA GLN A 141 12.92 8.14 3.52
C GLN A 141 11.60 8.85 3.78
N ARG A 142 11.60 10.06 4.38
CA ARG A 142 10.37 10.80 4.66
C ARG A 142 9.71 11.36 3.41
N LEU A 143 10.49 11.84 2.45
CA LEU A 143 9.97 12.24 1.16
C LEU A 143 9.36 11.04 0.44
N HIS A 144 10.04 9.88 0.46
CA HIS A 144 9.52 8.65 -0.14
C HIS A 144 8.18 8.26 0.49
N ASP A 145 8.11 8.16 1.83
CA ASP A 145 6.89 7.78 2.54
C ASP A 145 5.73 8.73 2.24
N HIS A 146 5.99 10.05 2.15
CA HIS A 146 4.99 11.03 1.73
C HIS A 146 4.52 10.80 0.28
N GLY A 147 5.44 10.50 -0.65
CA GLY A 147 5.05 10.15 -2.02
C GLY A 147 4.19 8.90 -2.08
N VAL A 148 4.43 7.91 -1.22
CA VAL A 148 3.58 6.72 -1.08
C VAL A 148 2.19 7.09 -0.55
N ASP A 149 2.09 8.02 0.40
CA ASP A 149 0.79 8.52 0.89
C ASP A 149 -0.04 9.14 -0.24
N ASN A 150 0.57 9.99 -1.07
CA ASN A 150 -0.10 10.63 -2.21
C ASN A 150 -0.53 9.58 -3.24
N ALA A 151 0.39 8.69 -3.64
CA ALA A 151 0.10 7.60 -4.57
C ALA A 151 -0.99 6.65 -4.06
N LEU A 152 -1.07 6.43 -2.74
CA LEU A 152 -2.11 5.63 -2.11
C LEU A 152 -3.47 6.32 -2.15
N ALA A 153 -3.52 7.61 -1.84
CA ALA A 153 -4.73 8.41 -1.95
C ALA A 153 -5.23 8.40 -3.40
N ASP A 154 -4.34 8.61 -4.37
CA ASP A 154 -4.66 8.54 -5.81
C ASP A 154 -5.21 7.18 -6.22
N ALA A 155 -4.51 6.10 -5.89
CA ALA A 155 -4.88 4.75 -6.28
C ALA A 155 -6.25 4.35 -5.72
N THR A 156 -6.57 4.79 -4.50
CA THR A 156 -7.83 4.43 -3.83
C THR A 156 -8.98 5.40 -4.12
N ARG A 157 -8.71 6.61 -4.63
CA ARG A 157 -9.72 7.66 -4.86
C ARG A 157 -10.92 7.17 -5.65
N ALA A 158 -10.70 6.58 -6.83
CA ALA A 158 -11.78 6.12 -7.70
C ALA A 158 -12.59 4.98 -7.08
N TRP A 159 -11.93 4.08 -6.35
CA TRP A 159 -12.59 2.99 -5.63
C TRP A 159 -13.51 3.53 -4.54
N LEU A 160 -12.98 4.41 -3.69
CA LEU A 160 -13.71 5.02 -2.58
C LEU A 160 -14.86 5.90 -3.06
N ALA A 161 -14.69 6.62 -4.18
CA ALA A 161 -15.77 7.40 -4.79
C ALA A 161 -16.93 6.50 -5.28
N THR A 162 -16.63 5.28 -5.72
CA THR A 162 -17.63 4.35 -6.28
C THR A 162 -18.29 3.47 -5.21
N HIS A 163 -17.51 2.89 -4.30
CA HIS A 163 -17.98 1.89 -3.33
C HIS A 163 -18.06 2.42 -1.89
N GLY A 164 -17.59 3.64 -1.64
CA GLY A 164 -17.54 4.26 -0.32
C GLY A 164 -16.42 3.71 0.59
N PRO A 165 -16.08 4.40 1.69
CA PRO A 165 -15.05 3.95 2.63
C PRO A 165 -15.33 2.59 3.28
N GLN A 166 -16.61 2.27 3.50
CA GLN A 166 -17.06 1.01 4.10
C GLN A 166 -16.81 -0.22 3.20
N SER A 167 -16.33 -0.03 1.97
CA SER A 167 -15.93 -1.14 1.10
C SER A 167 -14.54 -1.70 1.44
N VAL A 168 -13.74 -1.02 2.26
CA VAL A 168 -12.36 -1.42 2.53
C VAL A 168 -12.28 -2.30 3.77
N VAL A 169 -11.77 -3.53 3.62
CA VAL A 169 -11.67 -4.51 4.71
C VAL A 169 -10.21 -4.86 4.97
N GLY A 170 -9.79 -4.67 6.22
CA GLY A 170 -8.45 -5.03 6.68
C GLY A 170 -8.37 -6.49 7.10
N ILE A 171 -7.31 -7.20 6.74
CA ILE A 171 -7.03 -8.56 7.24
C ILE A 171 -5.66 -8.58 7.92
N MET A 172 -5.71 -8.86 9.22
CA MET A 172 -4.57 -8.92 10.12
C MET A 172 -4.34 -10.35 10.58
N GLY A 173 -3.08 -10.72 10.79
CA GLY A 173 -2.74 -12.05 11.29
C GLY A 173 -1.24 -12.33 11.27
N GLY A 174 -0.84 -13.44 11.90
CA GLY A 174 0.56 -13.80 12.04
C GLY A 174 1.26 -14.09 10.71
N HIS A 175 2.50 -13.61 10.58
CA HIS A 175 3.41 -13.91 9.46
C HIS A 175 3.86 -15.39 9.42
N ALA A 176 3.71 -16.12 10.54
CA ALA A 176 4.24 -17.47 10.72
C ALA A 176 3.26 -18.59 10.31
N VAL A 177 2.13 -18.27 9.68
CA VAL A 177 1.18 -19.28 9.19
C VAL A 177 1.76 -19.97 7.95
N PRO A 178 2.00 -21.29 7.95
CA PRO A 178 2.61 -21.97 6.82
C PRO A 178 1.69 -22.00 5.59
N ARG A 179 2.25 -21.83 4.39
CA ARG A 179 1.55 -22.07 3.13
C ARG A 179 0.99 -23.50 3.09
N GLY A 180 -0.20 -23.66 2.53
CA GLY A 180 -0.88 -24.96 2.43
C GLY A 180 -1.65 -25.41 3.68
N SER A 181 -1.40 -24.80 4.84
CA SER A 181 -2.10 -25.11 6.09
C SER A 181 -3.59 -24.74 6.05
N ALA A 182 -4.39 -25.30 6.96
CA ALA A 182 -5.81 -24.97 7.06
C ALA A 182 -6.07 -23.47 7.34
N PRO A 183 -5.35 -22.80 8.27
CA PRO A 183 -5.48 -21.36 8.46
C PRO A 183 -5.11 -20.53 7.22
N TYR A 184 -4.10 -20.95 6.46
CA TYR A 184 -3.73 -20.30 5.20
C TYR A 184 -4.86 -20.40 4.17
N ARG A 185 -5.42 -21.61 3.97
CA ARG A 185 -6.57 -21.81 3.06
C ARG A 185 -7.78 -21.00 3.48
N MET A 186 -8.05 -20.94 4.78
CA MET A 186 -9.14 -20.16 5.34
C MET A 186 -9.01 -18.67 5.01
N ALA A 187 -7.82 -18.08 5.23
CA ALA A 187 -7.53 -16.69 4.89
C ALA A 187 -7.63 -16.43 3.38
N ALA A 188 -7.18 -17.38 2.55
CA ALA A 188 -7.30 -17.26 1.11
C ALA A 188 -8.75 -17.33 0.61
N VAL A 189 -9.58 -18.20 1.18
CA VAL A 189 -11.02 -18.22 0.88
C VAL A 189 -11.68 -16.91 1.31
N LEU A 190 -11.36 -16.39 2.49
CA LEU A 190 -11.88 -15.12 2.98
C LEU A 190 -11.54 -13.97 2.02
N GLY A 191 -10.27 -13.80 1.64
CA GLY A 191 -9.85 -12.77 0.71
C GLY A 191 -10.53 -12.88 -0.65
N ARG A 192 -10.72 -14.11 -1.14
CA ARG A 192 -11.46 -14.39 -2.38
C ARG A 192 -12.92 -13.94 -2.31
N GLU A 193 -13.64 -14.35 -1.27
CA GLU A 193 -15.07 -14.03 -1.14
C GLU A 193 -15.31 -12.53 -0.91
N LEU A 194 -14.43 -11.86 -0.14
CA LEU A 194 -14.49 -10.41 0.04
C LEU A 194 -14.27 -9.65 -1.27
N ALA A 195 -13.25 -10.03 -2.05
CA ALA A 195 -13.01 -9.40 -3.35
C ALA A 195 -14.18 -9.60 -4.34
N ARG A 196 -14.83 -10.76 -4.30
CA ARG A 196 -16.04 -11.06 -5.09
C ARG A 196 -17.29 -10.30 -4.61
N ALA A 197 -17.28 -9.80 -3.38
CA ALA A 197 -18.32 -8.98 -2.78
C ALA A 197 -17.97 -7.48 -2.80
N ASP A 198 -17.14 -7.06 -3.75
CA ASP A 198 -16.75 -5.67 -3.99
C ASP A 198 -16.12 -5.01 -2.76
N ARG A 199 -15.32 -5.79 -2.01
CA ARG A 199 -14.50 -5.28 -0.91
C ARG A 199 -13.04 -5.18 -1.32
N LEU A 200 -12.45 -4.01 -1.07
CA LEU A 200 -11.01 -3.82 -1.22
C LEU A 200 -10.32 -4.50 -0.04
N VAL A 201 -9.64 -5.61 -0.32
CA VAL A 201 -8.84 -6.34 0.67
C VAL A 201 -7.54 -5.59 0.92
N VAL A 202 -7.29 -5.19 2.16
CA VAL A 202 -6.06 -4.52 2.61
C VAL A 202 -5.34 -5.40 3.63
N THR A 203 -4.05 -5.61 3.44
CA THR A 203 -3.23 -6.38 4.38
C THR A 203 -1.93 -5.66 4.73
N GLY A 204 -1.24 -6.16 5.74
CA GLY A 204 0.09 -5.71 6.11
C GLY A 204 1.22 -6.11 5.15
N GLY A 205 0.94 -6.86 4.08
CA GLY A 205 1.88 -7.11 2.99
C GLY A 205 2.95 -8.18 3.21
N GLY A 206 3.00 -8.82 4.38
CA GLY A 206 3.97 -9.88 4.69
C GLY A 206 3.48 -11.31 4.34
N PRO A 207 4.22 -12.35 4.75
CA PRO A 207 3.87 -13.75 4.53
C PRO A 207 2.69 -14.21 5.41
N GLY A 208 2.31 -15.48 5.29
CA GLY A 208 1.26 -16.09 6.12
C GLY A 208 -0.15 -15.61 5.78
N VAL A 209 -0.93 -15.19 6.78
CA VAL A 209 -2.34 -14.79 6.61
C VAL A 209 -2.49 -13.64 5.62
N MET A 210 -1.57 -12.67 5.67
CA MET A 210 -1.60 -11.49 4.80
C MET A 210 -1.42 -11.89 3.33
N GLU A 211 -0.40 -12.71 3.04
CA GLU A 211 -0.18 -13.27 1.71
C GLU A 211 -1.38 -14.10 1.23
N ALA A 212 -1.93 -14.96 2.09
CA ALA A 212 -3.06 -15.81 1.76
C ALA A 212 -4.30 -14.98 1.37
N ALA A 213 -4.61 -13.94 2.13
CA ALA A 213 -5.72 -13.04 1.83
C ALA A 213 -5.56 -12.34 0.47
N ASN A 214 -4.38 -11.78 0.18
CA ASN A 214 -4.12 -11.18 -1.13
C ASN A 214 -4.13 -12.23 -2.26
N LEU A 215 -3.64 -13.46 -2.04
CA LEU A 215 -3.75 -14.57 -3.00
C LEU A 215 -5.21 -14.91 -3.32
N GLY A 216 -6.05 -14.96 -2.28
CA GLY A 216 -7.49 -15.15 -2.42
C GLY A 216 -8.12 -14.11 -3.33
N ALA A 217 -7.86 -12.84 -3.03
CA ALA A 217 -8.31 -11.71 -3.84
C ALA A 217 -7.73 -11.77 -5.27
N TYR A 218 -6.47 -12.16 -5.44
CA TYR A 218 -5.80 -12.28 -6.74
C TYR A 218 -6.46 -13.31 -7.65
N LEU A 219 -6.94 -14.41 -7.08
CA LEU A 219 -7.63 -15.49 -7.81
C LEU A 219 -9.16 -15.41 -7.68
N SER A 220 -9.70 -14.24 -7.32
CA SER A 220 -11.13 -14.04 -7.06
C SER A 220 -12.03 -14.36 -8.26
N MET A 221 -11.51 -14.09 -9.47
CA MET A 221 -12.17 -14.31 -10.75
C MET A 221 -11.87 -15.69 -11.35
N ARG A 222 -11.01 -16.49 -10.71
CA ARG A 222 -10.68 -17.85 -11.15
C ARG A 222 -11.62 -18.90 -10.51
N PRO A 223 -11.76 -20.08 -11.13
CA PRO A 223 -12.45 -21.21 -10.50
C PRO A 223 -11.86 -21.54 -9.14
N ALA A 224 -12.69 -22.01 -8.19
CA ALA A 224 -12.20 -22.35 -6.84
C ALA A 224 -11.10 -23.44 -6.85
N ALA A 225 -11.14 -24.34 -7.84
CA ALA A 225 -10.10 -25.35 -8.06
C ALA A 225 -8.71 -24.74 -8.34
N ASP A 226 -8.64 -23.60 -9.02
CA ASP A 226 -7.38 -22.89 -9.29
C ASP A 226 -6.79 -22.33 -8.00
N LEU A 227 -7.62 -21.81 -7.10
CA LEU A 227 -7.15 -21.36 -5.78
C LEU A 227 -6.57 -22.54 -4.97
N THR A 228 -7.24 -23.69 -4.96
CA THR A 228 -6.72 -24.90 -4.30
C THR A 228 -5.37 -25.31 -4.91
N ALA A 229 -5.29 -25.39 -6.24
CA ALA A 229 -4.06 -25.79 -6.95
C ALA A 229 -2.91 -24.80 -6.72
N ALA A 230 -3.19 -23.49 -6.70
CA ALA A 230 -2.21 -22.46 -6.39
C ALA A 230 -1.66 -22.61 -4.96
N ILE A 231 -2.53 -22.84 -3.98
CA ILE A 231 -2.12 -23.07 -2.59
C ILE A 231 -1.29 -24.36 -2.45
N ASP A 232 -1.65 -25.41 -3.18
CA ASP A 232 -0.89 -26.68 -3.17
C ASP A 232 0.51 -26.50 -3.78
N LEU A 233 0.64 -25.65 -4.81
CA LEU A 233 1.94 -25.27 -5.36
C LEU A 233 2.77 -24.49 -4.32
N LEU A 234 2.17 -23.51 -3.64
CA LEU A 234 2.83 -22.73 -2.59
C LEU A 234 3.23 -23.58 -1.38
N ALA A 235 2.48 -24.64 -1.07
CA ALA A 235 2.81 -25.56 0.02
C ALA A 235 4.18 -26.25 -0.17
N GLY A 236 4.71 -26.27 -1.40
CA GLY A 236 6.07 -26.68 -1.68
C GLY A 236 7.15 -25.77 -1.07
N ALA A 237 6.80 -24.59 -0.58
CA ALA A 237 7.66 -23.66 0.14
C ALA A 237 6.87 -23.08 1.34
N PRO A 238 6.70 -23.86 2.43
CA PRO A 238 5.73 -23.59 3.48
C PRO A 238 6.01 -22.32 4.29
N ASP A 239 7.28 -21.94 4.41
CA ASP A 239 7.74 -20.77 5.13
C ASP A 239 8.90 -20.09 4.37
N PHE A 240 9.26 -18.89 4.81
CA PHE A 240 10.25 -18.04 4.15
C PHE A 240 11.69 -18.24 4.68
N THR A 241 11.99 -19.35 5.38
CA THR A 241 13.37 -19.62 5.82
C THR A 241 14.34 -19.77 4.65
N ASP A 242 13.84 -20.21 3.49
CA ASP A 242 14.51 -20.18 2.19
C ASP A 242 13.80 -19.14 1.30
N HIS A 243 14.33 -17.91 1.27
CA HIS A 243 13.72 -16.81 0.54
C HIS A 243 13.67 -17.04 -0.97
N ASP A 244 14.67 -17.73 -1.54
CA ASP A 244 14.72 -18.03 -2.98
C ASP A 244 13.58 -18.97 -3.34
N ARG A 245 13.45 -20.09 -2.62
CA ARG A 245 12.38 -21.05 -2.85
C ARG A 245 11.00 -20.46 -2.58
N TYR A 246 10.88 -19.66 -1.50
CA TYR A 246 9.62 -19.01 -1.14
C TYR A 246 9.14 -18.03 -2.22
N THR A 247 10.05 -17.20 -2.73
CA THR A 247 9.76 -16.22 -3.78
C THR A 247 9.51 -16.90 -5.13
N ALA A 248 10.33 -17.90 -5.50
CA ALA A 248 10.16 -18.65 -6.75
C ALA A 248 8.78 -19.33 -6.83
N ALA A 249 8.29 -19.90 -5.72
CA ALA A 249 6.96 -20.51 -5.68
C ALA A 249 5.84 -19.48 -5.94
N ALA A 250 5.95 -18.26 -5.37
CA ALA A 250 4.98 -17.20 -5.60
C ALA A 250 4.99 -16.71 -7.05
N LEU A 251 6.19 -16.50 -7.62
CA LEU A 251 6.34 -16.13 -9.03
C LEU A 251 5.77 -17.21 -9.97
N ARG A 252 5.99 -18.49 -9.64
CA ARG A 252 5.42 -19.61 -10.40
C ARG A 252 3.88 -19.63 -10.34
N VAL A 253 3.26 -19.34 -9.19
CA VAL A 253 1.80 -19.19 -9.12
C VAL A 253 1.32 -18.07 -10.03
N ARG A 254 1.99 -16.91 -10.03
CA ARG A 254 1.64 -15.79 -10.91
C ARG A 254 1.77 -16.16 -12.38
N GLU A 255 2.80 -16.91 -12.75
CA GLU A 255 3.00 -17.39 -14.14
C GLU A 255 1.88 -18.35 -14.58
N VAL A 256 1.46 -19.26 -13.70
CA VAL A 256 0.48 -20.31 -14.03
C VAL A 256 -0.97 -19.82 -13.96
N PHE A 257 -1.29 -18.99 -12.96
CA PHE A 257 -2.67 -18.63 -12.61
C PHE A 257 -2.98 -17.14 -12.79
N GLY A 258 -1.96 -16.31 -12.99
CA GLY A 258 -2.15 -14.88 -13.15
C GLY A 258 -2.95 -14.51 -14.40
N PRO A 259 -3.56 -13.31 -14.42
CA PRO A 259 -4.06 -12.75 -15.67
C PRO A 259 -2.89 -12.63 -16.66
N PRO A 260 -3.12 -12.84 -17.97
CA PRO A 260 -2.07 -12.68 -18.97
C PRO A 260 -1.41 -11.32 -18.77
N VAL A 261 -0.09 -11.33 -18.55
CA VAL A 261 0.69 -10.11 -18.43
C VAL A 261 0.68 -9.45 -19.79
N GLU A 262 0.04 -8.29 -19.91
CA GLU A 262 0.33 -7.40 -21.03
C GLU A 262 1.81 -7.06 -20.90
N PRO A 263 2.65 -7.36 -21.92
CA PRO A 263 4.06 -7.04 -21.83
C PRO A 263 4.20 -5.55 -21.52
N PRO A 264 5.24 -5.14 -20.77
CA PRO A 264 5.58 -3.73 -20.70
C PRO A 264 5.56 -3.16 -22.12
N ARG A 265 4.96 -1.99 -22.33
CA ARG A 265 5.11 -1.29 -23.61
C ARG A 265 6.62 -1.28 -23.95
N ASP A 266 6.92 -1.49 -25.25
CA ASP A 266 8.22 -1.83 -25.85
C ASP A 266 9.41 -0.88 -25.50
N ASP A 267 9.20 0.10 -24.65
CA ASP A 267 10.14 1.08 -24.15
C ASP A 267 10.82 0.72 -22.80
N ALA A 268 10.46 -0.40 -22.15
CA ALA A 268 11.11 -0.87 -20.93
C ALA A 268 12.09 -2.05 -21.19
N ASP A 269 13.38 -1.74 -21.40
CA ASP A 269 14.48 -2.73 -21.37
C ASP A 269 14.62 -3.33 -19.95
N PRO A 270 14.39 -4.64 -19.75
CA PRO A 270 14.53 -5.30 -18.44
C PRO A 270 15.97 -5.22 -17.90
N ALA A 271 16.96 -5.19 -18.78
CA ALA A 271 18.37 -5.09 -18.41
C ALA A 271 18.81 -3.64 -18.09
N ALA A 272 17.96 -2.64 -18.35
CA ALA A 272 18.18 -1.27 -17.93
C ALA A 272 17.91 -1.06 -16.44
N TRP A 273 17.11 -1.93 -15.80
CA TRP A 273 16.72 -1.81 -14.39
C TRP A 273 17.86 -2.26 -13.45
N ALA A 274 18.60 -3.29 -13.86
CA ALA A 274 19.80 -3.74 -13.16
C ALA A 274 21.00 -2.78 -13.28
N ARG A 275 21.07 -2.02 -14.38
CA ARG A 275 22.13 -1.02 -14.68
C ARG A 275 21.75 0.42 -14.31
N ALA A 276 20.55 0.63 -13.78
CA ALA A 276 20.01 1.95 -13.52
C ALA A 276 20.69 2.62 -12.32
N ASP A 277 21.48 3.65 -12.60
CA ASP A 277 21.57 4.82 -11.73
C ASP A 277 20.14 5.34 -11.44
N SER A 278 19.95 6.15 -10.39
CA SER A 278 18.66 6.63 -9.86
C SER A 278 17.77 7.43 -10.83
N ALA A 279 17.94 7.28 -12.14
CA ALA A 279 17.24 7.92 -13.23
C ALA A 279 16.18 7.03 -13.93
N ALA A 280 16.25 5.69 -13.81
CA ALA A 280 15.40 4.78 -14.60
C ALA A 280 13.98 4.55 -14.08
N TRP A 281 13.74 4.67 -12.77
CA TRP A 281 12.39 4.58 -12.16
C TRP A 281 11.43 5.64 -12.70
N ALA A 282 11.98 6.74 -13.24
CA ALA A 282 11.19 7.84 -13.76
C ALA A 282 10.57 7.57 -15.14
N ARG A 283 10.85 6.43 -15.77
CA ARG A 283 10.31 6.08 -17.09
C ARG A 283 8.89 5.51 -17.06
N ALA A 284 8.34 5.19 -15.89
CA ALA A 284 6.96 4.72 -15.78
C ALA A 284 5.99 5.90 -15.93
N ASP A 285 5.18 5.84 -16.98
CA ASP A 285 4.33 6.89 -17.50
C ASP A 285 3.17 7.24 -16.55
N SER A 286 3.02 8.52 -16.16
CA SER A 286 1.82 9.02 -15.46
C SER A 286 0.54 8.91 -16.33
N ALA A 287 0.69 8.66 -17.64
CA ALA A 287 -0.42 8.52 -18.57
C ALA A 287 -1.18 7.18 -18.46
N VAL A 288 -0.58 6.13 -17.89
CA VAL A 288 -1.24 4.81 -17.72
C VAL A 288 -2.24 4.81 -16.56
N LEU A 289 -2.20 5.81 -15.67
CA LEU A 289 -3.04 5.87 -14.46
C LEU A 289 -4.31 6.75 -14.62
N ALA A 290 -4.44 7.47 -15.73
CA ALA A 290 -5.64 8.26 -16.03
C ALA A 290 -6.81 7.41 -16.57
N GLY A 291 -6.58 6.13 -16.88
CA GLY A 291 -7.56 5.21 -17.44
C GLY A 291 -7.95 4.09 -16.48
N GLY A 292 -8.91 4.34 -15.59
CA GLY A 292 -10.06 3.44 -15.36
C GLY A 292 -9.91 1.95 -15.06
N GLU A 293 -8.76 1.37 -14.72
CA GLU A 293 -8.69 -0.05 -14.33
C GLU A 293 -8.52 -0.20 -12.82
N LEU A 294 -9.65 -0.11 -12.10
CA LEU A 294 -9.80 -0.55 -10.71
C LEU A 294 -9.64 -2.09 -10.55
N ASP A 295 -9.29 -2.79 -11.62
CA ASP A 295 -9.12 -4.24 -11.66
C ASP A 295 -8.11 -4.72 -10.62
N TRP A 296 -7.04 -3.96 -10.36
CA TRP A 296 -6.07 -4.30 -9.32
C TRP A 296 -6.70 -4.39 -7.92
N ALA A 297 -7.73 -3.59 -7.64
CA ALA A 297 -8.41 -3.58 -6.34
C ALA A 297 -9.20 -4.88 -6.12
N ARG A 298 -9.74 -5.45 -7.20
CA ARG A 298 -10.47 -6.73 -7.21
C ARG A 298 -9.55 -7.94 -7.41
N ILE A 299 -8.39 -7.71 -8.04
CA ILE A 299 -7.38 -8.71 -8.40
C ILE A 299 -6.15 -8.47 -7.51
N GLY A 300 -6.24 -8.96 -6.28
CA GLY A 300 -5.14 -8.97 -5.31
C GLY A 300 -5.28 -7.92 -4.21
N GLY A 301 -5.96 -6.79 -4.48
CA GLY A 301 -6.18 -5.74 -3.49
C GLY A 301 -4.89 -4.98 -3.15
N LEU A 302 -4.81 -4.47 -1.92
CA LEU A 302 -3.72 -3.62 -1.44
C LEU A 302 -2.89 -4.34 -0.36
N ALA A 303 -1.58 -4.20 -0.45
CA ALA A 303 -0.64 -4.55 0.61
C ALA A 303 0.10 -3.32 1.10
N ILE A 304 0.32 -3.21 2.41
CA ILE A 304 1.05 -2.09 3.02
C ILE A 304 2.22 -2.62 3.89
N PRO A 305 3.32 -3.11 3.28
CA PRO A 305 4.49 -3.63 3.99
C PRO A 305 5.47 -2.51 4.38
N THR A 306 6.55 -2.90 5.08
CA THR A 306 7.64 -1.98 5.44
C THR A 306 9.02 -2.57 5.18
N TRP A 307 10.02 -1.72 4.97
CA TRP A 307 11.42 -2.16 5.00
C TRP A 307 11.96 -2.36 6.42
N LEU A 308 11.25 -1.93 7.48
CA LEU A 308 11.61 -2.29 8.86
C LEU A 308 11.65 -3.82 9.02
N TYR A 309 10.69 -4.52 8.40
CA TYR A 309 10.63 -5.96 8.33
C TYR A 309 11.11 -6.50 6.97
N GLY A 310 12.03 -5.83 6.28
CA GLY A 310 12.44 -6.22 4.92
C GLY A 310 13.16 -7.58 4.79
N HIS A 311 13.41 -8.27 5.90
CA HIS A 311 13.81 -9.68 5.91
C HIS A 311 12.62 -10.62 5.69
N GLU A 312 11.39 -10.17 5.93
CA GLU A 312 10.18 -10.86 5.51
C GLU A 312 9.89 -10.48 4.05
N PRO A 313 9.78 -11.45 3.12
CA PRO A 313 9.50 -11.15 1.72
C PRO A 313 8.12 -10.47 1.58
N ALA A 314 8.07 -9.40 0.80
CA ALA A 314 6.80 -8.78 0.44
C ALA A 314 5.92 -9.78 -0.32
N ASN A 315 4.63 -9.84 0.01
CA ASN A 315 3.71 -10.70 -0.71
C ASN A 315 3.58 -10.24 -2.16
N LEU A 316 3.60 -11.20 -3.08
CA LEU A 316 3.58 -10.94 -4.51
C LEU A 316 2.17 -11.07 -5.12
N PHE A 317 1.12 -11.20 -4.31
CA PHE A 317 -0.25 -11.39 -4.80
C PHE A 317 -1.11 -10.14 -4.71
N ALA A 318 -0.66 -9.11 -3.99
CA ALA A 318 -1.34 -7.81 -4.00
C ALA A 318 -1.37 -7.19 -5.40
N GLY A 319 -2.46 -6.50 -5.72
CA GLY A 319 -2.58 -5.74 -6.98
C GLY A 319 -1.71 -4.50 -6.98
N ARG A 320 -1.60 -3.83 -5.81
CA ARG A 320 -0.72 -2.69 -5.54
C ARG A 320 -0.11 -2.78 -4.14
N ILE A 321 1.05 -2.17 -3.95
CA ILE A 321 1.85 -2.25 -2.74
C ILE A 321 2.30 -0.84 -2.30
N ALA A 322 1.80 -0.38 -1.16
CA ALA A 322 2.24 0.84 -0.49
C ALA A 322 3.34 0.48 0.52
N LYS A 323 4.59 0.39 0.05
CA LYS A 323 5.72 -0.02 0.89
C LYS A 323 6.34 1.19 1.58
N TYR A 324 6.46 1.19 2.91
CA TYR A 324 6.98 2.32 3.68
C TYR A 324 8.33 2.04 4.34
N PHE A 325 9.09 3.08 4.65
CA PHE A 325 10.20 3.01 5.61
C PHE A 325 9.68 3.09 7.05
N SER A 326 8.75 4.01 7.31
CA SER A 326 8.15 4.20 8.64
C SER A 326 7.09 3.15 8.96
N ASN A 327 7.40 2.30 9.94
CA ASN A 327 6.43 1.31 10.42
C ASN A 327 5.22 1.93 11.13
N ALA A 328 5.42 3.05 11.85
CA ALA A 328 4.34 3.74 12.53
C ALA A 328 3.31 4.31 11.54
N ILE A 329 3.78 4.90 10.43
CA ILE A 329 2.89 5.39 9.37
C ILE A 329 2.16 4.20 8.73
N ARG A 330 2.89 3.14 8.38
CA ARG A 330 2.30 1.93 7.81
C ARG A 330 1.18 1.34 8.67
N GLU A 331 1.39 1.18 9.98
CA GLU A 331 0.37 0.65 10.88
C GLU A 331 -0.86 1.56 10.97
N ASP A 332 -0.67 2.87 11.12
CA ASP A 332 -1.78 3.82 11.16
C ASP A 332 -2.58 3.82 9.85
N THR A 333 -1.90 3.77 8.70
CA THR A 333 -2.50 3.81 7.37
C THR A 333 -3.39 2.60 7.10
N ILE A 334 -2.95 1.37 7.43
CA ILE A 334 -3.78 0.18 7.25
C ILE A 334 -5.08 0.32 8.04
N LEU A 335 -4.98 0.72 9.31
CA LEU A 335 -6.14 0.86 10.18
C LEU A 335 -7.06 1.97 9.70
N ARG A 336 -6.50 3.13 9.31
CA ARG A 336 -7.26 4.27 8.79
C ARG A 336 -8.07 3.88 7.54
N LEU A 337 -7.50 3.10 6.63
CA LEU A 337 -8.18 2.67 5.42
C LEU A 337 -9.29 1.64 5.67
N ALA A 338 -9.10 0.72 6.61
CA ALA A 338 -10.01 -0.41 6.86
C ALA A 338 -11.32 -0.01 7.59
N ARG A 339 -12.15 0.81 6.94
CA ARG A 339 -13.39 1.32 7.53
C ARG A 339 -14.56 0.34 7.44
N GLY A 340 -14.57 -0.57 6.47
CA GLY A 340 -15.61 -1.60 6.31
C GLY A 340 -15.56 -2.74 7.32
N GLY A 341 -14.48 -2.83 8.08
CA GLY A 341 -14.27 -3.84 9.10
C GLY A 341 -12.86 -4.42 9.05
N ILE A 342 -12.48 -5.12 10.11
CA ILE A 342 -11.15 -5.69 10.28
C ILE A 342 -11.28 -7.13 10.75
N VAL A 343 -10.57 -8.02 10.07
CA VAL A 343 -10.44 -9.42 10.45
C VAL A 343 -9.13 -9.63 11.18
N PHE A 344 -9.18 -10.29 12.34
CA PHE A 344 -8.02 -10.66 13.14
C PHE A 344 -7.94 -12.19 13.23
N ALA A 345 -7.02 -12.77 12.46
CA ALA A 345 -6.61 -14.17 12.64
C ALA A 345 -5.68 -14.31 13.85
N PRO A 346 -5.48 -15.52 14.40
CA PRO A 346 -4.54 -15.73 15.50
C PRO A 346 -3.16 -15.14 15.21
N GLY A 347 -2.66 -14.38 16.18
CA GLY A 347 -1.42 -13.62 16.06
C GLY A 347 -0.90 -13.20 17.42
N ARG A 348 0.38 -12.86 17.48
CA ARG A 348 1.08 -12.50 18.73
C ARG A 348 1.01 -10.98 18.98
N ALA A 349 2.04 -10.42 19.61
CA ALA A 349 2.08 -9.04 20.07
C ALA A 349 1.71 -8.00 18.99
N GLY A 350 2.16 -8.16 17.75
CA GLY A 350 1.82 -7.24 16.65
C GLY A 350 0.31 -7.20 16.35
N THR A 351 -0.32 -8.35 16.18
CA THR A 351 -1.77 -8.43 15.95
C THR A 351 -2.57 -7.91 17.13
N VAL A 352 -2.12 -8.17 18.36
CA VAL A 352 -2.75 -7.62 19.57
C VAL A 352 -2.63 -6.08 19.56
N GLN A 353 -1.47 -5.52 19.25
CA GLN A 353 -1.29 -4.07 19.12
C GLN A 353 -2.26 -3.47 18.10
N GLU A 354 -2.39 -4.09 16.92
CA GLU A 354 -3.33 -3.66 15.87
C GLU A 354 -4.79 -3.67 16.36
N VAL A 355 -5.20 -4.69 17.13
CA VAL A 355 -6.54 -4.75 17.75
C VAL A 355 -6.80 -3.52 18.62
N PHE A 356 -5.86 -3.17 19.50
CA PHE A 356 -6.03 -2.05 20.44
C PHE A 356 -5.91 -0.68 19.76
N GLN A 357 -5.02 -0.53 18.78
CA GLN A 357 -4.92 0.69 17.96
C GLN A 357 -6.24 0.92 17.21
N ALA A 358 -6.78 -0.13 16.57
CA ALA A 358 -8.06 -0.06 15.89
C ALA A 358 -9.20 0.28 16.85
N ALA A 359 -9.31 -0.44 17.97
CA ALA A 359 -10.36 -0.22 18.96
C ALA A 359 -10.33 1.21 19.52
N THR A 360 -9.14 1.79 19.71
CA THR A 360 -8.98 3.18 20.13
C THR A 360 -9.57 4.15 19.09
N LYS A 361 -9.23 3.97 17.81
CA LYS A 361 -9.77 4.79 16.71
C LYS A 361 -11.29 4.67 16.62
N THR A 362 -11.85 3.47 16.78
CA THR A 362 -13.30 3.23 16.75
C THR A 362 -14.01 3.81 17.96
N TYR A 363 -13.45 3.63 19.16
CA TYR A 363 -14.02 4.21 20.39
C TYR A 363 -14.17 5.73 20.27
N TYR A 364 -13.13 6.41 19.77
CA TYR A 364 -13.13 7.86 19.59
C TYR A 364 -13.69 8.35 18.26
N GLY A 365 -14.12 7.46 17.36
CA GLY A 365 -14.60 7.84 16.03
C GLY A 365 -13.57 8.62 15.20
N THR A 366 -12.26 8.41 15.44
CA THR A 366 -11.17 9.23 14.90
C THR A 366 -11.20 9.29 13.38
N ASP A 367 -11.42 8.16 12.72
CA ASP A 367 -11.43 8.05 11.26
C ASP A 367 -12.87 7.82 10.73
N GLY A 368 -13.87 8.33 11.46
CA GLY A 368 -15.30 8.09 11.18
C GLY A 368 -15.79 6.71 11.62
N ALA A 369 -16.96 6.32 11.12
CA ALA A 369 -17.59 5.04 11.47
C ALA A 369 -16.73 3.84 11.04
N SER A 370 -16.54 2.90 11.96
CA SER A 370 -15.87 1.62 11.71
C SER A 370 -16.88 0.50 11.57
N GLY A 371 -16.63 -0.42 10.66
CA GLY A 371 -17.33 -1.68 10.52
C GLY A 371 -16.94 -2.71 11.57
N ALA A 372 -17.29 -3.97 11.28
CA ALA A 372 -17.17 -5.07 12.22
C ALA A 372 -15.72 -5.47 12.54
N TYR A 373 -15.50 -5.91 13.77
CA TYR A 373 -14.30 -6.59 14.24
C TYR A 373 -14.57 -8.08 14.24
N VAL A 374 -13.95 -8.80 13.30
CA VAL A 374 -14.14 -10.25 13.16
C VAL A 374 -12.89 -10.96 13.64
N PHE A 375 -13.02 -11.77 14.68
CA PHE A 375 -11.96 -12.57 15.26
C PHE A 375 -12.11 -14.02 14.80
N LEU A 376 -11.13 -14.53 14.07
CA LEU A 376 -11.10 -15.93 13.61
C LEU A 376 -10.40 -16.80 14.66
N ASP A 377 -10.88 -18.03 14.85
CA ASP A 377 -10.50 -18.95 15.93
C ASP A 377 -11.07 -18.51 17.29
N ARG A 378 -12.30 -18.93 17.55
CA ARG A 378 -13.03 -18.61 18.78
C ARG A 378 -12.31 -19.14 20.01
N ALA A 379 -11.62 -20.29 19.92
CA ALA A 379 -10.90 -20.84 21.06
C ALA A 379 -9.72 -19.95 21.46
N TYR A 380 -8.94 -19.50 20.49
CA TYR A 380 -7.80 -18.59 20.71
C TYR A 380 -8.24 -17.28 21.39
N TRP A 381 -9.26 -16.61 20.82
CA TRP A 381 -9.72 -15.29 21.27
C TRP A 381 -10.64 -15.31 22.51
N THR A 382 -11.00 -16.49 23.03
CA THR A 382 -11.77 -16.63 24.28
C THR A 382 -10.97 -17.25 25.41
N ARG A 383 -10.03 -18.17 25.13
CA ARG A 383 -9.30 -18.92 26.17
C ARG A 383 -7.88 -18.45 26.35
N GLU A 384 -7.18 -18.13 25.27
CA GLU A 384 -5.76 -17.75 25.33
C GLU A 384 -5.61 -16.24 25.50
N LEU A 385 -6.26 -15.46 24.63
CA LEU A 385 -6.28 -14.01 24.66
C LEU A 385 -7.75 -13.54 24.65
N PRO A 386 -8.42 -13.46 25.83
CA PRO A 386 -9.87 -13.22 25.94
C PRO A 386 -10.26 -11.79 25.55
N VAL A 387 -10.28 -11.51 24.24
CA VAL A 387 -10.37 -10.17 23.68
C VAL A 387 -11.74 -9.52 23.94
N GLU A 388 -12.82 -10.31 23.92
CA GLU A 388 -14.18 -9.82 24.14
C GLU A 388 -14.40 -9.25 25.54
N ALA A 389 -13.75 -9.84 26.55
CA ALA A 389 -13.86 -9.41 27.93
C ALA A 389 -13.35 -7.97 28.13
N LEU A 390 -12.50 -7.50 27.23
CA LEU A 390 -12.01 -6.13 27.21
C LEU A 390 -12.73 -5.26 26.17
N LEU A 391 -12.88 -5.73 24.93
CA LEU A 391 -13.41 -4.89 23.85
C LEU A 391 -14.89 -4.57 24.00
N ARG A 392 -15.72 -5.53 24.43
CA ARG A 392 -17.17 -5.28 24.55
C ARG A 392 -17.49 -4.15 25.56
N PRO A 393 -17.02 -4.19 26.82
CA PRO A 393 -17.29 -3.10 27.75
C PRO A 393 -16.64 -1.77 27.32
N LEU A 394 -15.46 -1.82 26.70
CA LEU A 394 -14.81 -0.63 26.17
C LEU A 394 -15.67 0.02 25.07
N LEU A 395 -16.06 -0.73 24.05
CA LEU A 395 -16.82 -0.21 22.92
C LEU A 395 -18.26 0.16 23.28
N ALA A 396 -18.86 -0.49 24.30
CA ALA A 396 -20.16 -0.08 24.85
C ALA A 396 -20.14 1.33 25.46
N ALA A 397 -18.97 1.77 25.96
CA ALA A 397 -18.78 3.07 26.57
C ALA A 397 -18.41 4.18 25.55
N SER A 398 -18.44 3.90 24.24
CA SER A 398 -18.09 4.89 23.23
C SER A 398 -19.01 6.12 23.32
N PRO A 399 -18.46 7.35 23.17
CA PRO A 399 -19.27 8.57 23.10
C PRO A 399 -20.22 8.63 21.90
N PHE A 400 -20.11 7.71 20.93
CA PHE A 400 -20.95 7.65 19.73
C PHE A 400 -22.06 6.59 19.81
N GLY A 401 -22.25 5.97 20.98
CA GLY A 401 -23.25 4.92 21.21
C GLY A 401 -22.62 3.58 21.56
N ASP A 402 -23.45 2.59 21.87
CA ASP A 402 -22.97 1.24 22.19
C ASP A 402 -22.46 0.54 20.92
N LEU A 403 -21.14 0.41 20.80
CA LEU A 403 -20.47 -0.27 19.69
C LEU A 403 -20.08 -1.72 20.02
N SER A 404 -20.49 -2.26 21.17
CA SER A 404 -20.13 -3.63 21.57
C SER A 404 -20.66 -4.71 20.61
N GLY A 405 -21.75 -4.40 19.90
CA GLY A 405 -22.31 -5.25 18.85
C GLY A 405 -21.42 -5.43 17.62
N THR A 406 -20.37 -4.61 17.45
CA THR A 406 -19.42 -4.72 16.34
C THR A 406 -18.38 -5.83 16.51
N VAL A 407 -18.31 -6.46 17.68
CA VAL A 407 -17.35 -7.53 17.98
C VAL A 407 -17.96 -8.90 17.68
N HIS A 408 -17.34 -9.64 16.74
CA HIS A 408 -17.78 -10.95 16.29
C HIS A 408 -16.65 -11.96 16.37
N LEU A 409 -16.94 -13.17 16.88
CA LEU A 409 -16.00 -14.29 16.89
C LEU A 409 -16.60 -15.43 16.07
N THR A 410 -15.84 -15.98 15.14
CA THR A 410 -16.30 -17.07 14.29
C THR A 410 -15.18 -18.01 13.89
N ASP A 411 -15.55 -19.26 13.61
CA ASP A 411 -14.69 -20.27 13.00
C ASP A 411 -15.10 -20.54 11.54
N ASP A 412 -16.09 -19.79 11.02
CA ASP A 412 -16.63 -19.90 9.66
C ASP A 412 -16.34 -18.63 8.85
N VAL A 413 -15.59 -18.79 7.76
CA VAL A 413 -15.28 -17.71 6.81
C VAL A 413 -16.55 -17.16 6.17
N HIS A 414 -17.56 -17.97 5.91
CA HIS A 414 -18.79 -17.47 5.30
C HIS A 414 -19.59 -16.61 6.27
N GLU A 415 -19.53 -16.88 7.57
CA GLU A 415 -20.07 -15.98 8.59
C GLU A 415 -19.30 -14.66 8.64
N ALA A 416 -17.96 -14.72 8.63
CA ALA A 416 -17.12 -13.53 8.56
C ALA A 416 -17.48 -12.64 7.35
N VAL A 417 -17.61 -13.25 6.16
CA VAL A 417 -17.97 -12.53 4.94
C VAL A 417 -19.35 -11.88 5.06
N ARG A 418 -20.38 -12.59 5.57
CA ARG A 418 -21.72 -12.01 5.77
C ARG A 418 -21.66 -10.78 6.66
N VAL A 419 -20.98 -10.88 7.80
CA VAL A 419 -20.81 -9.76 8.74
C VAL A 419 -20.13 -8.55 8.10
N LEU A 420 -19.14 -8.77 7.24
CA LEU A 420 -18.36 -7.70 6.58
C LEU A 420 -19.03 -7.13 5.33
N THR A 421 -20.08 -7.78 4.82
CA THR A 421 -20.73 -7.39 3.56
C THR A 421 -22.16 -6.87 3.74
N GLY A 422 -22.81 -7.18 4.87
CA GLY A 422 -24.19 -6.77 5.18
C GLY A 422 -25.18 -7.88 4.89
#